data_AF-A0A9E5ZMA9-F1
#
_entry.id   AF-A0A9E5ZMA9-F1
#
_cell.length_a   1.000
_cell.length_b   1.000
_cell.length_c   1.000
_cell.angle_alpha   90.00
_cell.angle_beta   90.00
_cell.angle_gamma   90.00
#
_symmetry.space_group_name_H-M   'P 1'
#
loop_
_entity.id
_entity.type
_entity.pdbx_description
1 polymer ?
#
loop_
_entity_poly.entity_id
_entity_poly.type
_entity_poly.pdbx_seq_one_letter_code
_entity_poly.pdbx_strand_id
1 'polypeptide(L)'
;MRDKIRIGVLLVLFMSCNVYSQTTERKVQKLFTKNIKIVENFYKNKGGYSLELKSASIFLTKLTNIKPNALYSYEGLGTLSASDVTDWKNWYTKNKHVLYWDDKSKSIRISSQLIAKS
;
A
#
# COMPACT_ATOMS: atom_id res chain seq x y z
N MET A 1 27.69 -32.20 20.19
CA MET A 1 27.02 -32.28 18.86
C MET A 1 25.58 -31.79 18.89
N ARG A 2 24.79 -32.17 19.90
CA ARG A 2 23.39 -31.75 20.09
C ARG A 2 23.18 -30.22 20.08
N ASP A 3 24.08 -29.46 20.69
CA ASP A 3 23.97 -28.00 20.78
C ASP A 3 24.31 -27.28 19.46
N LYS A 4 25.23 -27.84 18.67
CA LYS A 4 25.57 -27.33 17.32
C LYS A 4 24.39 -27.50 16.35
N ILE A 5 23.64 -28.60 16.49
CA ILE A 5 22.42 -28.86 15.71
C ILE A 5 21.31 -27.86 16.09
N ARG A 6 21.14 -27.55 17.39
CA ARG A 6 20.15 -26.56 17.86
C ARG A 6 20.43 -25.13 17.35
N ILE A 7 21.71 -24.72 17.34
CA ILE A 7 22.13 -23.42 16.80
C ILE A 7 21.88 -23.33 15.28
N GLY A 8 22.17 -24.42 14.56
CA GLY A 8 21.92 -24.50 13.12
C GLY A 8 20.43 -24.34 12.75
N VAL A 9 19.54 -24.97 13.50
CA VAL A 9 18.08 -24.87 13.26
C VAL A 9 17.55 -23.47 13.53
N LEU A 10 18.03 -22.79 14.58
CA LEU A 10 17.65 -21.41 14.89
C LEU A 10 18.06 -20.44 13.76
N LEU A 11 19.27 -20.56 13.23
CA LEU A 11 19.75 -19.71 12.14
C LEU A 11 18.91 -19.85 10.85
N VAL A 12 18.49 -21.06 10.51
CA VAL A 12 17.64 -21.31 9.32
C VAL A 12 16.26 -20.65 9.48
N LEU A 13 15.65 -20.74 10.67
CA LEU A 13 14.36 -20.10 10.95
C LEU A 13 14.43 -18.56 10.87
N PHE A 14 15.51 -17.95 11.37
CA PHE A 14 15.72 -16.50 11.26
C PHE A 14 15.86 -16.04 9.80
N MET A 15 16.58 -16.79 8.95
CA MET A 15 16.71 -16.43 7.54
C MET A 15 15.37 -16.52 6.78
N SER A 16 14.58 -17.56 7.03
CA SER A 16 13.26 -17.72 6.39
C SER A 16 12.30 -16.58 6.73
N CYS A 17 12.35 -16.07 7.97
CA CYS A 17 11.50 -14.96 8.40
C CYS A 17 11.85 -13.64 7.68
N ASN A 18 13.15 -13.36 7.50
CA ASN A 18 13.63 -12.17 6.79
C ASN A 18 13.28 -12.16 5.29
N VAL A 19 13.31 -13.33 4.63
CA VAL A 19 12.93 -13.42 3.21
C VAL A 19 11.43 -13.18 3.03
N TYR A 20 10.61 -13.70 3.94
CA TYR A 20 9.16 -13.51 3.90
C TYR A 20 8.74 -12.05 4.12
N SER A 21 9.36 -11.36 5.09
CA SER A 21 9.09 -9.93 5.33
C SER A 21 9.48 -9.08 4.12
N GLN A 22 10.66 -9.29 3.55
CA GLN A 22 11.14 -8.53 2.39
C GLN A 22 10.27 -8.71 1.15
N THR A 23 9.78 -9.94 0.89
CA THR A 23 8.89 -10.19 -0.25
C THR A 23 7.52 -9.53 -0.05
N THR A 24 7.01 -9.53 1.18
CA THR A 24 5.76 -8.87 1.56
C THR A 24 5.86 -7.34 1.40
N GLU A 25 6.90 -6.72 1.96
CA GLU A 25 7.16 -5.29 1.84
C GLU A 25 7.25 -4.84 0.38
N ARG A 26 7.96 -5.60 -0.46
CA ARG A 26 8.08 -5.30 -1.89
C ARG A 26 6.73 -5.32 -2.60
N LYS A 27 5.86 -6.29 -2.30
CA LYS A 27 4.52 -6.39 -2.90
C LYS A 27 3.62 -5.22 -2.47
N VAL A 28 3.62 -4.88 -1.18
CA VAL A 28 2.91 -3.71 -0.62
C VAL A 28 3.36 -2.43 -1.30
N GLN A 29 4.68 -2.18 -1.33
CA GLN A 29 5.24 -0.98 -1.95
C GLN A 29 4.89 -0.90 -3.44
N LYS A 30 5.00 -2.02 -4.17
CA LYS A 30 4.70 -2.07 -5.60
C LYS A 30 3.24 -1.72 -5.89
N LEU A 31 2.29 -2.33 -5.18
CA LEU A 31 0.87 -2.07 -5.41
C LEU A 31 0.46 -0.64 -5.00
N PHE A 32 0.96 -0.16 -3.86
CA PHE A 32 0.69 1.22 -3.43
C PHE A 32 1.25 2.24 -4.43
N THR A 33 2.52 2.11 -4.80
CA THR A 33 3.20 3.02 -5.74
C THR A 33 2.53 3.01 -7.11
N LYS A 34 2.07 1.83 -7.59
CA LYS A 34 1.33 1.73 -8.86
C LYS A 34 0.09 2.63 -8.85
N ASN A 35 -0.73 2.54 -7.80
CA ASN A 35 -1.97 3.31 -7.72
C ASN A 35 -1.70 4.81 -7.54
N ILE A 36 -0.70 5.19 -6.73
CA ILE A 36 -0.28 6.60 -6.62
C ILE A 36 0.15 7.17 -7.98
N LYS A 37 0.96 6.43 -8.74
CA LYS A 37 1.44 6.90 -10.06
C LYS A 37 0.30 7.11 -11.04
N ILE A 38 -0.73 6.28 -11.02
CA ILE A 38 -1.92 6.46 -11.88
C ILE A 38 -2.57 7.81 -11.59
N VAL A 39 -2.79 8.11 -10.31
CA VAL A 39 -3.41 9.38 -9.90
C VAL A 39 -2.48 10.57 -10.17
N GLU A 40 -1.18 10.46 -9.87
CA GLU A 40 -0.18 11.48 -10.19
C GLU A 40 -0.10 11.81 -11.68
N ASN A 41 -0.16 10.80 -12.55
CA ASN A 41 -0.08 11.00 -13.99
C ASN A 41 -1.31 11.75 -14.52
N PHE A 42 -2.49 11.50 -13.96
CA PHE A 42 -3.69 12.28 -14.28
C PHE A 42 -3.47 13.78 -14.01
N TYR A 43 -2.87 14.11 -12.87
CA TYR A 43 -2.52 15.50 -12.53
C TYR A 43 -1.45 16.10 -13.45
N LYS A 44 -0.34 15.38 -13.67
CA LYS A 44 0.81 15.91 -14.41
C LYS A 44 0.52 16.08 -15.90
N ASN A 45 -0.22 15.16 -16.49
CA ASN A 45 -0.45 15.13 -17.93
C ASN A 45 -1.82 15.72 -18.33
N LYS A 46 -2.58 16.29 -17.38
CA LYS A 46 -3.99 16.71 -17.56
C LYS A 46 -4.81 15.62 -18.25
N GLY A 47 -4.60 14.37 -17.81
CA GLY A 47 -5.23 13.21 -18.40
C GLY A 47 -6.76 13.27 -18.27
N GLY A 48 -7.48 12.58 -19.16
CA GLY A 48 -8.92 12.39 -19.01
C GLY A 48 -9.26 11.35 -17.93
N TYR A 49 -10.55 11.20 -17.66
CA TYR A 49 -11.07 10.08 -16.87
C TYR A 49 -10.61 8.73 -17.45
N SER A 50 -10.29 7.78 -16.58
CA SER A 50 -10.10 6.38 -16.96
C SER A 50 -10.61 5.44 -15.87
N LEU A 51 -10.91 4.19 -16.25
CA LEU A 51 -11.29 3.14 -15.29
C LEU A 51 -10.15 2.84 -14.32
N GLU A 52 -8.90 2.94 -14.75
CA GLU A 52 -7.72 2.79 -13.92
C GLU A 52 -7.63 3.90 -12.88
N LEU A 53 -7.91 5.15 -13.26
CA LEU A 53 -7.91 6.28 -12.33
C LEU A 53 -9.00 6.12 -11.25
N LYS A 54 -10.21 5.73 -11.65
CA LYS A 54 -11.30 5.43 -10.71
C LYS A 54 -10.93 4.27 -9.78
N SER A 55 -10.35 3.20 -10.33
CA SER A 55 -9.95 2.03 -9.54
C SER A 55 -8.84 2.38 -8.54
N ALA A 56 -7.86 3.17 -8.98
CA ALA A 56 -6.74 3.60 -8.15
C ALA A 56 -7.19 4.51 -6.99
N SER A 57 -8.06 5.49 -7.27
CA SER A 57 -8.61 6.37 -6.25
C SER A 57 -9.49 5.61 -5.24
N ILE A 58 -10.34 4.68 -5.68
CA ILE A 58 -11.13 3.83 -4.79
C ILE A 58 -10.24 2.97 -3.91
N PHE A 59 -9.19 2.37 -4.48
CA PHE A 59 -8.23 1.56 -3.74
C PHE A 59 -7.55 2.39 -2.64
N LEU A 60 -7.00 3.55 -2.99
CA LEU A 60 -6.30 4.44 -2.05
C LEU A 60 -7.25 4.95 -0.96
N THR A 61 -8.48 5.33 -1.33
CA THR A 61 -9.52 5.75 -0.38
C THR A 61 -9.87 4.63 0.59
N LYS A 62 -10.10 3.40 0.10
CA LYS A 62 -10.43 2.25 0.97
C LYS A 62 -9.29 1.87 1.89
N LEU A 63 -8.04 1.93 1.41
CA LEU A 63 -6.87 1.57 2.20
C LEU A 63 -6.57 2.60 3.28
N THR A 64 -6.72 3.89 2.98
CA THR A 64 -6.30 4.99 3.86
C THR A 64 -7.45 5.61 4.66
N ASN A 65 -8.69 5.34 4.25
CA ASN A 65 -9.90 6.06 4.66
C ASN A 65 -9.87 7.59 4.38
N ILE A 66 -8.92 8.06 3.54
CA ILE A 66 -8.82 9.45 3.11
C ILE A 66 -9.67 9.63 1.86
N LYS A 67 -10.72 10.45 1.97
CA LYS A 67 -11.56 10.85 0.83
C LYS A 67 -10.82 11.89 -0.01
N PRO A 68 -10.76 11.73 -1.33
CA PRO A 68 -10.12 12.72 -2.18
C PRO A 68 -10.96 13.99 -2.29
N ASN A 69 -10.30 15.12 -2.41
CA ASN A 69 -10.94 16.40 -2.70
C ASN A 69 -11.41 16.46 -4.16
N ALA A 70 -10.68 15.80 -5.06
CA ALA A 70 -11.10 15.63 -6.45
C ALA A 70 -12.05 14.43 -6.60
N LEU A 71 -13.16 14.63 -7.31
CA LEU A 71 -14.03 13.55 -7.74
C LEU A 71 -13.38 12.86 -8.95
N TYR A 72 -12.76 11.69 -8.75
CA TYR A 72 -12.21 10.88 -9.84
C TYR A 72 -13.28 10.01 -10.52
N SER A 73 -14.38 10.64 -10.91
CA SER A 73 -15.52 10.00 -11.58
C SER A 73 -15.77 10.62 -12.96
N TYR A 74 -16.49 9.88 -13.79
CA TYR A 74 -16.92 10.36 -15.12
C TYR A 74 -17.73 11.66 -15.01
N GLU A 75 -18.58 11.76 -13.99
CA GLU A 75 -19.50 12.88 -13.77
C GLU A 75 -18.86 14.08 -13.07
N GLY A 76 -17.64 13.93 -12.57
CA GLY A 76 -17.13 14.82 -11.54
C GLY A 76 -15.66 15.14 -11.67
N LEU A 77 -15.06 15.18 -12.86
CA LEU A 77 -13.67 15.65 -13.03
C LEU A 77 -13.55 17.12 -12.53
N GLY A 78 -13.43 17.28 -11.21
CA GLY A 78 -13.36 18.55 -10.52
C GLY A 78 -11.96 19.14 -10.58
N THR A 79 -11.81 20.33 -10.01
CA THR A 79 -10.55 21.05 -9.92
C THR A 79 -9.45 20.16 -9.34
N LEU A 80 -8.37 20.06 -10.11
CA LEU A 80 -7.19 19.24 -9.82
C LEU A 80 -6.54 19.66 -8.50
N SER A 81 -6.79 18.94 -7.40
CA SER A 81 -6.05 19.17 -6.15
C SER A 81 -4.88 18.19 -6.01
N ALA A 82 -3.65 18.71 -6.09
CA ALA A 82 -2.43 17.95 -5.79
C ALA A 82 -2.30 17.52 -4.31
N SER A 83 -3.22 17.97 -3.45
CA SER A 83 -3.27 17.58 -2.03
C SER A 83 -3.48 16.07 -1.86
N ASP A 84 -4.34 15.46 -2.68
CA ASP A 84 -4.81 14.08 -2.46
C ASP A 84 -3.65 13.08 -2.56
N VAL A 85 -2.77 13.26 -3.55
CA VAL A 85 -1.53 12.48 -3.70
C VAL A 85 -0.63 12.64 -2.47
N THR A 86 -0.49 13.86 -1.99
CA THR A 86 0.37 14.18 -0.85
C THR A 86 -0.14 13.52 0.42
N ASP A 87 -1.45 13.57 0.65
CA ASP A 87 -2.10 12.96 1.82
C ASP A 87 -1.93 11.44 1.84
N TRP A 88 -2.16 10.77 0.71
CA TRP A 88 -1.95 9.32 0.62
C TRP A 88 -0.49 8.92 0.81
N LYS A 89 0.47 9.66 0.23
CA LYS A 89 1.91 9.40 0.43
C LYS A 89 2.35 9.57 1.88
N ASN A 90 1.86 10.64 2.53
CA ASN A 90 2.14 10.91 3.94
C ASN A 90 1.56 9.79 4.82
N TRP A 91 0.34 9.36 4.54
CA TRP A 91 -0.28 8.24 5.24
C TRP A 91 0.53 6.95 5.07
N TYR A 92 0.96 6.61 3.85
CA TYR A 92 1.75 5.41 3.61
C TYR A 92 3.08 5.43 4.36
N THR A 93 3.77 6.57 4.37
CA THR A 93 5.05 6.71 5.08
C THR A 93 4.89 6.44 6.57
N LYS A 94 3.80 6.92 7.17
CA LYS A 94 3.47 6.70 8.58
C LYS A 94 3.02 5.26 8.88
N ASN A 95 2.28 4.63 7.95
CA ASN A 95 1.58 3.38 8.22
C ASN A 95 2.18 2.14 7.53
N LYS A 96 3.20 2.26 6.67
CA LYS A 96 3.77 1.12 5.92
C LYS A 96 4.18 -0.07 6.79
N HIS A 97 4.53 0.17 8.05
CA HIS A 97 4.93 -0.85 9.02
C HIS A 97 3.78 -1.75 9.49
N VAL A 98 2.52 -1.32 9.34
CA VAL A 98 1.33 -2.13 9.67
C VAL A 98 0.68 -2.76 8.44
N LEU A 99 1.24 -2.54 7.26
CA LEU A 99 0.72 -3.06 6.00
C LEU A 99 1.32 -4.43 5.72
N TYR A 100 0.47 -5.35 5.27
CA TYR A 100 0.91 -6.65 4.81
C TYR A 100 0.19 -7.04 3.53
N TRP A 101 0.79 -7.98 2.81
CA TRP A 101 0.23 -8.55 1.60
C TRP A 101 -0.68 -9.73 1.93
N ASP A 102 -1.96 -9.65 1.59
CA ASP A 102 -2.86 -10.80 1.64
C ASP A 102 -2.79 -11.57 0.33
N ASP A 103 -2.15 -12.75 0.35
CA ASP A 103 -2.04 -13.62 -0.81
C ASP A 103 -3.38 -14.21 -1.28
N LYS A 104 -4.43 -14.21 -0.43
CA LYS A 104 -5.78 -14.65 -0.83
C LYS A 104 -6.48 -13.59 -1.68
N SER A 105 -6.53 -12.35 -1.19
CA SER A 105 -7.15 -11.24 -1.94
C SER A 105 -6.22 -10.57 -2.95
N LYS A 106 -4.94 -10.99 -3.03
CA LYS A 106 -3.89 -10.35 -3.84
C LYS A 106 -3.85 -8.82 -3.65
N SER A 107 -3.97 -8.37 -2.41
CA SER A 107 -4.07 -6.94 -2.07
C SER A 107 -3.39 -6.61 -0.74
N ILE A 108 -3.26 -5.31 -0.46
CA ILE A 108 -2.76 -4.80 0.81
C ILE A 108 -3.87 -4.88 1.86
N ARG A 109 -3.52 -5.31 3.07
CA ARG A 109 -4.38 -5.21 4.26
C ARG A 109 -3.63 -4.55 5.41
N ILE A 110 -4.39 -4.03 6.37
CA ILE A 110 -3.88 -3.46 7.61
C ILE A 110 -3.88 -4.54 8.68
N SER A 111 -2.75 -4.72 9.36
CA SER A 111 -2.62 -5.59 10.53
C SER A 111 -3.58 -5.13 11.63
N SER A 112 -4.51 -6.00 12.02
CA SER A 112 -5.46 -5.74 13.11
C SER A 112 -4.80 -5.70 14.49
N GLN A 113 -3.58 -6.21 14.63
CA GLN A 113 -2.88 -6.34 15.91
C GLN A 113 -2.31 -5.01 16.46
N LEU A 114 -2.39 -3.91 15.70
CA LEU A 114 -1.91 -2.59 16.12
C LEU A 114 -3.02 -1.52 16.24
N ILE A 115 -4.25 -1.83 15.82
CA ILE A 115 -5.40 -0.91 15.95
C ILE A 115 -5.99 -0.97 17.37
N ALA A 116 -5.81 -2.07 18.11
CA ALA A 116 -6.36 -2.26 19.46
C ALA A 116 -5.55 -1.58 20.58
N LYS A 117 -4.55 -0.75 20.26
CA LYS A 117 -3.69 -0.07 21.26
C LYS A 117 -3.70 1.47 21.17
N SER A 118 -4.57 2.07 20.35
CA SER A 118 -4.74 3.53 20.27
C SER A 118 -5.97 4.00 21.01
#